data_AF-A0AAQ4EMZ6-F1
#
_entry.id   AF-A0AAQ4EMZ6-F1
#
_cell.length_a   1.000
_cell.length_b   1.000
_cell.length_c   1.000
_cell.angle_alpha   90.00
_cell.angle_beta   90.00
_cell.angle_gamma   90.00
#
_symmetry.space_group_name_H-M   'P 1'
#
loop_
_entity.id
_entity.type
_entity.pdbx_description
1 polymer ?
#
loop_
_entity_poly.entity_id
_entity_poly.type
_entity_poly.pdbx_seq_one_letter_code
_entity_poly.pdbx_strand_id
1 'polypeptide(L)'
;MAVSRPRFLPLLAVTLSVFAFPAKSGVMQNISRPPTRIWAFLVAGSNTYDNYRHQADICHAYHVLHNHGVPDQRIVVMMYDDIANNTENKTPGVILNHPKGSDVYKGVPKDYTEYMRTS
;
A
#
# COMPACT_ATOMS: atom_id res chain seq x y z
N MET A 1 72.18 -70.75 -2.41
CA MET A 1 71.41 -70.44 -1.19
C MET A 1 70.60 -69.18 -1.45
N ALA A 2 69.27 -69.29 -1.43
CA ALA A 2 68.36 -68.22 -1.82
C ALA A 2 68.04 -67.32 -0.62
N VAL A 3 68.30 -66.01 -0.73
CA VAL A 3 67.90 -65.00 0.24
C VAL A 3 66.60 -64.37 -0.23
N SER A 4 65.55 -64.53 0.58
CA SER A 4 64.19 -64.08 0.30
C SER A 4 64.08 -62.56 0.23
N ARG A 5 63.47 -62.03 -0.82
CA ARG A 5 63.03 -60.63 -0.89
C ARG A 5 61.82 -60.43 0.04
N PRO A 6 61.79 -59.42 0.91
CA PRO A 6 60.59 -59.12 1.67
C PRO A 6 59.53 -58.52 0.73
N ARG A 7 58.38 -59.18 0.66
CA ARG A 7 57.17 -58.64 0.03
C ARG A 7 56.58 -57.57 0.95
N PHE A 8 56.78 -56.30 0.62
CA PHE A 8 56.02 -55.21 1.21
C PHE A 8 54.59 -55.25 0.64
N LEU A 9 53.61 -55.57 1.49
CA LEU A 9 52.20 -55.33 1.21
C LEU A 9 51.98 -53.81 1.07
N PRO A 10 51.32 -53.32 0.01
CA PRO A 10 50.92 -51.92 0.00
C PRO A 10 49.74 -51.76 0.97
N LEU A 11 49.92 -50.94 1.99
CA LEU A 11 48.83 -50.44 2.81
C LEU A 11 47.89 -49.66 1.87
N LEU A 12 46.65 -50.12 1.72
CA LEU A 12 45.63 -49.43 0.96
C LEU A 12 45.26 -48.15 1.73
N ALA A 13 45.87 -47.02 1.37
CA ALA A 13 45.49 -45.72 1.91
C ALA A 13 44.11 -45.35 1.35
N VAL A 14 43.06 -45.52 2.16
CA VAL A 14 41.74 -44.98 1.88
C VAL A 14 41.85 -43.47 2.02
N THR A 15 42.00 -42.77 0.89
CA THR A 15 41.95 -41.31 0.87
C THR A 15 40.50 -40.90 1.07
N LEU A 16 40.22 -40.26 2.21
CA LEU A 16 38.94 -39.59 2.43
C LEU A 16 38.93 -38.36 1.51
N SER A 17 38.42 -38.52 0.28
CA SER A 17 38.17 -37.39 -0.62
C SER A 17 37.00 -36.59 -0.04
N VAL A 18 37.33 -35.57 0.76
CA VAL A 18 36.38 -34.54 1.12
C VAL A 18 36.04 -33.80 -0.17
N PHE A 19 34.94 -34.20 -0.83
CA PHE A 19 34.32 -33.38 -1.85
C PHE A 19 33.77 -32.13 -1.16
N ALA A 20 34.58 -31.08 -1.14
CA ALA A 20 34.10 -29.74 -0.87
C ALA A 20 33.18 -29.36 -2.03
N PHE A 21 31.88 -29.61 -1.87
CA PHE A 21 30.88 -28.99 -2.73
C PHE A 21 31.06 -27.48 -2.59
N PRO A 22 31.28 -26.73 -3.69
CA PRO A 22 31.18 -25.29 -3.60
C PRO A 22 29.74 -25.00 -3.19
N ALA A 23 29.56 -24.51 -1.96
CA ALA A 23 28.32 -23.87 -1.58
C ALA A 23 28.10 -22.78 -2.63
N LYS A 24 27.14 -22.98 -3.54
CA LYS A 24 26.67 -21.88 -4.37
C LYS A 24 26.18 -20.86 -3.37
N SER A 25 26.96 -19.79 -3.20
CA SER A 25 26.53 -18.58 -2.53
C SER A 25 25.22 -18.22 -3.22
N GLY A 26 24.11 -18.53 -2.56
CA GLY A 26 22.80 -18.16 -3.04
C GLY A 26 22.88 -16.65 -3.17
N VAL A 27 22.93 -16.16 -4.41
CA VAL A 27 22.74 -14.75 -4.67
C VAL A 27 21.38 -14.47 -4.03
N MET A 28 21.40 -13.78 -2.89
CA MET A 28 20.23 -13.12 -2.37
C MET A 28 19.89 -12.09 -3.44
N GLN A 29 19.07 -12.49 -4.40
CA GLN A 29 18.41 -11.55 -5.29
C GLN A 29 17.57 -10.72 -4.34
N ASN A 30 18.05 -9.51 -4.01
CA ASN A 30 17.22 -8.47 -3.47
C ASN A 30 16.22 -8.17 -4.59
N ILE A 31 15.15 -8.97 -4.66
CA ILE A 31 13.99 -8.67 -5.49
C ILE A 31 13.40 -7.45 -4.82
N SER A 32 13.89 -6.27 -5.22
CA SER A 32 13.22 -5.01 -4.92
C SER A 32 11.86 -5.13 -5.59
N ARG A 33 10.85 -5.54 -4.81
CA ARG A 33 9.47 -5.47 -5.27
C ARG A 33 9.26 -4.03 -5.77
N PRO A 34 8.70 -3.83 -6.97
CA PRO A 34 8.40 -2.49 -7.42
C PRO A 34 7.58 -1.80 -6.32
N PRO A 35 7.85 -0.52 -6.02
CA PRO A 35 7.20 0.18 -4.93
C PRO A 35 5.68 0.05 -5.08
N THR A 36 5.02 -0.40 -4.01
CA THR A 36 3.57 -0.63 -4.01
C THR A 36 2.85 0.70 -4.21
N ARG A 37 1.98 0.78 -5.22
CA ARG A 37 1.20 1.99 -5.52
C ARG A 37 -0.22 1.81 -4.98
N ILE A 38 -0.55 2.52 -3.91
CA ILE A 38 -1.91 2.57 -3.37
C ILE A 38 -2.77 3.46 -4.28
N TRP A 39 -3.97 2.97 -4.58
CA TRP A 39 -5.08 3.68 -5.21
C TRP A 39 -6.29 3.58 -4.30
N ALA A 40 -7.12 4.63 -4.26
CA ALA A 40 -8.33 4.68 -3.47
C ALA A 40 -9.50 5.24 -4.28
N PHE A 41 -10.68 4.66 -4.04
CA PHE A 41 -11.94 5.15 -4.55
C PHE A 41 -12.84 5.45 -3.34
N LEU A 42 -13.17 6.72 -3.14
CA LEU A 42 -13.98 7.18 -2.00
C LEU A 42 -15.35 7.60 -2.51
N VAL A 43 -16.41 6.98 -1.97
CA VAL A 43 -17.78 7.16 -2.49
C VAL A 43 -18.75 7.45 -1.35
N ALA A 44 -19.44 8.58 -1.43
CA ALA A 44 -20.63 8.86 -0.64
C ALA A 44 -21.87 8.57 -1.48
N GLY A 45 -22.59 7.50 -1.14
CA GLY A 45 -23.74 7.00 -1.91
C GLY A 45 -25.07 7.71 -1.63
N SER A 46 -25.06 8.88 -0.99
CA SER A 46 -26.27 9.63 -0.65
C SER A 46 -26.03 11.14 -0.63
N ASN A 47 -27.11 11.89 -0.75
CA ASN A 47 -27.16 13.35 -0.73
C ASN A 47 -28.06 13.87 0.40
N THR A 48 -28.27 15.18 0.42
CA THR A 48 -29.02 15.98 1.39
C THR A 48 -28.35 16.12 2.75
N TYR A 49 -28.72 17.19 3.46
CA TYR A 49 -28.11 17.55 4.74
C TYR A 49 -28.34 16.51 5.84
N ASP A 50 -29.45 15.77 5.83
CA ASP A 50 -29.71 14.67 6.75
C ASP A 50 -28.68 13.52 6.63
N ASN A 51 -28.02 13.40 5.46
CA ASN A 51 -26.98 12.41 5.22
C ASN A 51 -25.57 13.00 5.26
N TYR A 52 -25.39 14.15 5.93
CA TYR A 52 -24.12 14.83 6.15
C TYR A 52 -22.93 13.89 6.41
N ARG A 53 -23.14 12.91 7.30
CA ARG A 53 -22.11 11.96 7.75
C ARG A 53 -21.44 11.21 6.60
N HIS A 54 -22.16 10.85 5.55
CA HIS A 54 -21.59 10.04 4.47
C HIS A 54 -20.58 10.83 3.64
N GLN A 55 -20.81 12.14 3.42
CA GLN A 55 -19.84 13.00 2.74
C GLN A 55 -18.72 13.45 3.69
N ALA A 56 -19.03 13.68 4.97
CA ALA A 56 -18.02 13.98 5.99
C ALA A 56 -17.00 12.83 6.17
N ASP A 57 -17.47 11.58 6.13
CA ASP A 57 -16.63 10.38 6.27
C ASP A 57 -15.61 10.26 5.14
N ILE A 58 -16.03 10.43 3.89
CA ILE A 58 -15.10 10.35 2.75
C ILE A 58 -14.16 11.54 2.67
N CYS A 59 -14.61 12.73 3.07
CA CYS A 59 -13.77 13.93 3.18
C CYS A 59 -12.66 13.70 4.23
N HIS A 60 -13.02 13.10 5.36
CA HIS A 60 -12.06 12.70 6.38
C HIS A 60 -11.11 11.61 5.87
N ALA A 61 -11.62 10.58 5.19
CA ALA A 61 -10.81 9.51 4.62
C ALA A 61 -9.82 10.01 3.56
N TYR A 62 -10.20 11.01 2.75
CA TYR A 62 -9.30 11.68 1.83
C TYR A 62 -8.08 12.25 2.56
N HIS A 63 -8.29 13.02 3.64
CA HIS A 63 -7.19 13.58 4.41
C HIS A 63 -6.32 12.50 5.06
N VAL A 64 -6.91 11.40 5.54
CA VAL A 64 -6.12 10.26 6.03
C VAL A 64 -5.19 9.74 4.93
N LEU A 65 -5.69 9.50 3.72
CA LEU A 65 -4.87 8.98 2.61
C LEU A 65 -3.83 9.99 2.13
N HIS A 66 -4.24 11.24 1.93
CA HIS A 66 -3.36 12.33 1.47
C HIS A 66 -2.21 12.57 2.46
N ASN A 67 -2.52 12.66 3.76
CA ASN A 67 -1.52 12.89 4.80
C ASN A 67 -0.56 11.70 4.97
N HIS A 68 -0.94 10.50 4.56
CA HIS A 68 -0.06 9.31 4.55
C HIS A 68 0.64 9.09 3.19
N GLY A 69 0.64 10.09 2.31
CA GLY A 69 1.46 10.10 1.09
C GLY A 69 0.83 9.44 -0.13
N VAL A 70 -0.47 9.16 -0.11
CA VAL A 70 -1.19 8.81 -1.35
C VAL A 70 -1.45 10.12 -2.11
N PRO A 71 -0.90 10.29 -3.33
CA PRO A 71 -1.06 11.54 -4.07
C PRO A 71 -2.49 11.64 -4.64
N ASP A 72 -2.98 12.87 -4.80
CA ASP A 72 -4.37 13.15 -5.21
C ASP A 72 -4.74 12.47 -6.55
N GLN A 73 -3.79 12.34 -7.49
CA GLN A 73 -4.04 11.65 -8.77
C GLN A 73 -4.36 10.16 -8.62
N ARG A 74 -4.23 9.61 -7.40
CA ARG A 74 -4.54 8.21 -7.05
C ARG A 74 -5.67 8.08 -6.03
N ILE A 75 -6.34 9.17 -5.67
CA ILE A 75 -7.53 9.18 -4.83
C ILE A 75 -8.64 9.77 -5.67
N VAL A 76 -9.59 8.93 -6.09
CA VAL A 76 -10.76 9.40 -6.82
C VAL A 76 -11.92 9.54 -5.86
N VAL A 77 -12.54 10.72 -5.84
CA VAL A 77 -13.62 11.08 -4.92
C VAL A 77 -14.93 11.28 -5.66
N MET A 78 -15.95 10.56 -5.22
CA MET A 78 -17.32 10.67 -5.71
C MET A 78 -18.26 11.05 -4.57
N MET A 79 -18.88 12.21 -4.68
CA MET A 79 -19.83 12.74 -3.70
C MET A 79 -20.75 13.76 -4.32
N TYR A 80 -21.97 13.89 -3.83
CA TYR A 80 -22.92 14.84 -4.41
C TYR A 80 -22.46 16.30 -4.34
N ASP A 81 -21.67 16.65 -3.32
CA ASP A 81 -21.12 17.98 -3.09
C ASP A 81 -22.14 19.05 -2.69
N ASP A 82 -23.21 18.61 -2.02
CA ASP A 82 -24.37 19.43 -1.63
C ASP A 82 -24.41 19.78 -0.13
N ILE A 83 -23.33 19.50 0.61
CA ILE A 83 -23.25 19.69 2.08
C ILE A 83 -22.58 21.01 2.48
N ALA A 84 -21.40 21.31 1.92
CA ALA A 84 -20.60 22.45 2.40
C ALA A 84 -21.33 23.78 2.24
N ASN A 85 -22.07 23.97 1.15
CA ASN A 85 -22.82 25.18 0.86
C ASN A 85 -24.34 25.01 1.05
N ASN A 86 -24.76 23.96 1.76
CA ASN A 86 -26.17 23.76 2.07
C ASN A 86 -26.72 24.90 2.95
N THR A 87 -27.97 25.30 2.75
CA THR A 87 -28.63 26.33 3.55
C THR A 87 -28.78 25.96 5.03
N GLU A 88 -28.79 24.66 5.34
CA GLU A 88 -28.85 24.16 6.72
C GLU A 88 -27.47 24.12 7.40
N ASN A 89 -26.39 24.27 6.63
CA ASN A 89 -25.04 24.30 7.16
C ASN A 89 -24.78 25.65 7.85
N LYS A 90 -24.64 25.61 9.18
CA LYS A 90 -24.34 26.80 10.00
C LYS A 90 -22.96 27.40 9.75
N THR A 91 -22.06 26.65 9.11
CA THR A 91 -20.71 27.07 8.75
C THR A 91 -20.48 26.82 7.25
N PRO A 92 -20.93 27.74 6.37
CA PRO A 92 -20.80 27.57 4.92
C PRO A 92 -19.35 27.34 4.49
N GLY A 93 -19.16 26.42 3.55
CA GLY A 93 -17.86 26.02 3.02
C GLY A 93 -17.06 25.07 3.92
N VAL A 94 -17.59 24.67 5.08
CA VAL A 94 -16.91 23.79 6.05
C VAL A 94 -17.69 22.50 6.24
N ILE A 95 -16.98 21.37 6.29
CA ILE A 95 -17.52 20.07 6.71
C ILE A 95 -16.69 19.53 7.88
N LEU A 96 -17.33 19.04 8.95
CA LEU A 96 -16.68 18.47 10.12
C LEU A 96 -17.06 17.00 10.28
N ASN A 97 -16.10 16.08 10.45
CA ASN A 97 -16.45 14.66 10.66
C ASN A 97 -16.61 14.26 12.15
N HIS A 98 -16.46 15.18 13.08
CA HIS A 98 -16.78 14.98 14.49
C HIS A 98 -17.01 16.34 15.19
N PRO A 99 -17.66 16.35 16.38
CA PRO A 99 -17.85 17.59 17.13
C PRO A 99 -16.53 18.30 17.41
N LYS A 100 -16.50 19.61 17.14
CA LYS A 100 -15.30 20.49 17.29
C LYS A 100 -14.07 20.01 16.50
N GLY A 101 -14.28 19.24 15.43
CA GLY A 101 -13.21 18.83 14.52
C GLY A 101 -12.72 19.97 13.64
N SER A 102 -11.66 19.68 12.88
CA SER A 102 -11.21 20.55 11.80
C SER A 102 -12.09 20.39 10.56
N ASP A 103 -12.04 21.39 9.69
CA ASP A 103 -12.61 21.28 8.35
C ASP A 103 -11.96 20.11 7.58
N VAL A 104 -12.79 19.20 7.09
CA VAL A 104 -12.39 18.07 6.23
C VAL A 104 -12.78 18.29 4.77
N TYR A 105 -13.47 19.39 4.44
CA TYR A 105 -13.93 19.66 3.08
C TYR A 105 -12.83 20.22 2.17
N LYS A 106 -12.00 21.10 2.73
CA LYS A 106 -11.00 21.86 1.98
C LYS A 106 -9.95 20.95 1.35
N GLY A 107 -9.77 21.08 0.05
CA GLY A 107 -8.74 20.37 -0.72
C GLY A 107 -9.18 18.99 -1.22
N VAL A 108 -10.35 18.49 -0.81
CA VAL A 108 -10.91 17.24 -1.33
C VAL A 108 -11.22 17.38 -2.83
N PRO A 109 -10.67 16.52 -3.70
CA PRO A 109 -11.00 16.50 -5.13
C PRO A 109 -12.49 16.31 -5.40
N LYS A 110 -12.96 16.84 -6.53
CA LYS A 110 -14.37 16.80 -6.96
C LYS A 110 -14.51 16.03 -8.27
N ASP A 111 -13.96 14.82 -8.30
CA ASP A 111 -13.84 14.06 -9.55
C ASP A 111 -15.20 13.67 -10.12
N TYR A 112 -16.16 13.35 -9.25
CA TYR A 112 -17.55 13.09 -9.64
C TYR A 112 -18.52 13.71 -8.63
N THR A 113 -19.29 14.69 -9.09
CA THR A 113 -20.33 15.39 -8.30
C THR A 113 -21.69 15.34 -8.97
N GLU A 114 -22.74 15.80 -8.29
CA GLU A 114 -24.12 15.79 -8.83
C GLU A 114 -24.21 16.44 -10.23
N TYR A 115 -23.44 17.51 -10.45
CA TYR A 115 -23.43 18.24 -11.71
C TYR A 115 -22.82 17.43 -12.87
N MET A 116 -22.06 16.38 -12.58
CA MET A 116 -21.45 15.47 -13.56
C MET A 116 -22.35 14.27 -13.83
N ARG A 117 -23.62 14.51 -14.18
CA ARG A 117 -24.56 13.45 -14.54
C ARG A 117 -24.07 12.73 -15.80
N THR A 118 -23.73 11.44 -15.69
CA THR A 118 -23.58 10.57 -16.85
C THR A 118 -24.94 10.46 -17.54
N SER A 119 -25.05 11.07 -18.73
CA SER A 119 -26.19 10.97 -19.63
C SER A 119 -26.38 9.56 -20.16
#